data_AF-A0A6L4ZHV3-F1
#
_entry.id   AF-A0A6L4ZHV3-F1
#
_cell.length_a   1.000
_cell.length_b   1.000
_cell.length_c   1.000
_cell.angle_alpha   90.00
_cell.angle_beta   90.00
_cell.angle_gamma   90.00
#
_symmetry.space_group_name_H-M   'P 1'
#
loop_
_entity.id
_entity.type
_entity.pdbx_description
1 polymer ?
#
loop_
_entity_poly.entity_id
_entity_poly.type
_entity_poly.pdbx_seq_one_letter_code
_entity_poly.pdbx_strand_id
1 'polypeptide(L)'
;SFMILGSIIFSIFWVQTAGMDASSQAKQIMSSGLHVPGFRRDPRVIEQILNRYIFPLTVMGGAVVGLLAAGADLSGALSRGTGILLSVMIIYKLYEDIARQHMVDMHPLLKRMIEKK
;
A
#
# COMPACT_ATOMS: atom_id res chain seq x y z
N SER A 1 -10.88 -7.71 20.94
CA SER A 1 -11.59 -6.42 20.75
C SER A 1 -10.69 -5.20 20.85
N PHE A 2 -9.83 -5.05 21.88
CA PHE A 2 -8.88 -3.92 21.98
C PHE A 2 -7.97 -3.80 20.75
N MET A 3 -7.47 -4.92 20.23
CA MET A 3 -6.58 -4.93 19.07
C MET A 3 -7.26 -4.55 17.75
N ILE A 4 -8.56 -4.80 17.61
CA ILE A 4 -9.36 -4.40 16.43
C ILE A 4 -9.61 -2.89 16.46
N LEU A 5 -9.95 -2.33 17.63
CA LEU A 5 -10.08 -0.87 17.79
C LEU A 5 -8.74 -0.16 17.55
N GLY A 6 -7.66 -0.71 18.10
CA GLY A 6 -6.30 -0.20 17.89
C GLY A 6 -5.87 -0.25 16.42
N SER A 7 -6.14 -1.34 15.71
CA SER A 7 -5.79 -1.47 14.29
C SER A 7 -6.61 -0.55 13.39
N ILE A 8 -7.88 -0.28 13.71
CA ILE A 8 -8.71 0.68 12.97
C ILE A 8 -8.16 2.10 13.13
N ILE A 9 -7.90 2.53 14.37
CA ILE A 9 -7.34 3.86 14.64
C ILE A 9 -5.96 4.01 13.98
N PHE A 10 -5.11 2.98 14.13
CA PHE A 10 -3.80 2.94 13.50
C PHE A 10 -3.89 3.03 11.98
N SER A 11 -4.83 2.31 11.35
CA SER A 11 -5.02 2.34 9.90
C SER A 11 -5.43 3.72 9.39
N ILE A 12 -6.32 4.42 10.10
CA ILE A 12 -6.72 5.79 9.77
C ILE A 12 -5.53 6.75 9.87
N PHE A 13 -4.75 6.67 10.97
CA PHE A 13 -3.54 7.47 11.13
C PHE A 13 -2.48 7.17 10.08
N TRP A 14 -2.33 5.90 9.72
CA TRP A 14 -1.37 5.45 8.72
C TRP A 14 -1.67 6.05 7.35
N VAL A 15 -2.94 6.12 6.96
CA VAL A 15 -3.34 6.73 5.68
C VAL A 15 -2.97 8.21 5.61
N GLN A 16 -3.15 8.95 6.70
CA GLN A 16 -2.77 10.36 6.76
C GLN A 16 -1.25 10.55 6.78
N THR A 17 -0.52 9.71 7.52
CA THR A 17 0.94 9.84 7.70
C THR A 17 1.72 9.38 6.47
N ALA A 18 1.24 8.35 5.77
CA ALA A 18 1.88 7.78 4.58
C ALA A 18 1.57 8.55 3.28
N GLY A 19 0.82 9.67 3.36
CA GLY A 19 0.40 10.43 2.17
C GLY A 19 -0.55 9.65 1.26
N MET A 20 -1.29 8.68 1.81
CA MET A 20 -2.29 7.90 1.07
C MET A 20 -3.68 8.55 1.12
N ASP A 21 -3.76 9.82 1.52
CA ASP A 21 -4.99 10.59 1.47
C ASP A 21 -5.46 10.83 0.03
N ALA A 22 -6.76 11.08 -0.12
CA ALA A 22 -7.39 11.21 -1.43
C ALA A 22 -6.77 12.31 -2.29
N SER A 23 -6.32 13.41 -1.69
CA SER A 23 -5.76 14.56 -2.41
C SER A 23 -4.34 14.27 -2.89
N SER A 24 -3.49 13.70 -2.03
CA SER A 24 -2.12 13.30 -2.38
C SER A 24 -2.13 12.23 -3.47
N GLN A 25 -3.01 11.23 -3.36
CA GLN A 25 -3.15 10.19 -4.37
C GLN A 25 -3.70 10.72 -5.69
N ALA A 26 -4.70 11.60 -5.66
CA ALA A 26 -5.20 12.26 -6.87
C ALA A 26 -4.10 13.07 -7.58
N LYS A 27 -3.27 13.79 -6.82
CA LYS A 27 -2.10 14.50 -7.37
C LYS A 27 -1.06 13.55 -7.97
N GLN A 28 -0.78 12.43 -7.30
CA GLN A 28 0.18 11.43 -7.78
C GLN A 28 -0.28 10.80 -9.11
N ILE A 29 -1.57 10.43 -9.21
CA ILE A 29 -2.19 9.90 -10.43
C ILE A 29 -2.10 10.91 -11.58
N MET A 30 -2.42 12.18 -11.32
CA MET A 30 -2.31 13.25 -12.32
C MET A 30 -0.85 13.50 -12.76
N SER A 31 0.10 13.49 -11.81
CA SER A 31 1.53 13.72 -12.09
C SER A 31 2.21 12.58 -12.83
N SER A 32 1.69 11.35 -12.72
CA SER A 32 2.20 10.17 -13.42
C SER A 32 1.74 10.08 -14.86
N GLY A 33 0.98 11.07 -15.36
CA GLY A 33 0.43 11.09 -16.71
C GLY A 33 -0.74 10.10 -16.89
N LEU A 34 -1.23 9.52 -15.79
CA LEU A 34 -2.39 8.64 -15.79
C LEU A 34 -3.66 9.51 -15.89
N HIS A 35 -4.12 9.71 -17.11
CA HIS A 35 -5.34 10.46 -17.38
C HIS A 35 -6.52 9.50 -17.31
N VAL A 36 -7.52 9.80 -16.46
CA VAL A 36 -8.81 9.10 -16.52
C VAL A 36 -9.58 9.68 -17.72
N PRO A 37 -9.76 8.94 -18.83
CA PRO A 37 -10.47 9.44 -20.00
C PRO A 37 -11.94 9.70 -19.64
N GLY A 38 -12.47 10.88 -19.98
CA GLY A 38 -13.91 11.20 -19.87
C GLY A 38 -14.33 12.25 -18.84
N PHE A 39 -13.44 12.72 -17.95
CA PHE A 39 -13.74 13.81 -17.01
C PHE A 39 -12.95 15.10 -17.33
N ARG A 40 -13.59 16.25 -17.15
CA ARG A 40 -12.90 17.57 -17.22
C ARG A 40 -11.73 17.54 -16.23
N ARG A 41 -10.59 18.13 -16.61
CA ARG A 41 -9.26 18.09 -15.97
C ARG A 41 -9.19 18.68 -14.55
N ASP A 42 -10.12 18.32 -13.67
CA ASP A 42 -10.25 18.90 -12.35
C ASP A 42 -9.89 17.85 -11.29
N PRO A 43 -8.74 17.99 -10.60
CA PRO A 43 -8.27 17.02 -9.60
C PRO A 43 -9.27 16.83 -8.45
N ARG A 44 -10.17 17.81 -8.23
CA ARG A 44 -11.26 17.75 -7.25
C ARG A 44 -12.23 16.60 -7.48
N VAL A 45 -12.50 16.24 -8.74
CA VAL A 45 -13.43 15.14 -9.06
C VAL A 45 -12.81 13.79 -8.73
N ILE A 46 -11.53 13.61 -9.06
CA ILE A 46 -10.78 12.39 -8.73
C ILE A 46 -10.66 12.26 -7.22
N GLU A 47 -10.35 13.34 -6.51
CA GLU A 47 -10.28 13.37 -5.04
C GLU A 47 -11.62 12.97 -4.40
N GLN A 48 -12.76 13.49 -4.87
CA GLN A 48 -14.08 13.13 -4.33
C GLN A 48 -14.40 11.64 -4.49
N ILE A 49 -14.06 11.07 -5.64
CA ILE A 49 -14.24 9.63 -5.89
C ILE A 49 -13.34 8.85 -4.93
N LEU A 50 -12.07 9.20 -4.86
CA LEU A 50 -11.08 8.47 -4.07
C LEU A 50 -11.37 8.58 -2.57
N ASN A 51 -11.81 9.74 -2.08
CA ASN A 51 -12.17 9.96 -0.69
C ASN A 51 -13.33 9.04 -0.23
N ARG A 52 -14.31 8.82 -1.12
CA ARG A 52 -15.43 7.90 -0.85
C ARG A 52 -15.01 6.44 -0.76
N TYR A 53 -13.91 6.05 -1.40
CA TYR A 53 -13.39 4.67 -1.34
C TYR A 53 -12.31 4.48 -0.27
N ILE A 54 -11.42 5.45 -0.06
CA ILE A 54 -10.31 5.35 0.90
C ILE A 54 -10.87 5.13 2.31
N PHE A 55 -11.80 5.96 2.79
CA PHE A 55 -12.25 5.88 4.19
C PHE A 55 -12.90 4.53 4.55
N PRO A 56 -13.86 3.97 3.77
CA PRO A 56 -14.38 2.63 4.03
C PRO A 56 -13.30 1.53 3.90
N LEU A 57 -12.40 1.64 2.92
CA LEU A 57 -11.36 0.65 2.69
C LEU A 57 -10.36 0.61 3.85
N THR A 58 -10.00 1.76 4.43
CA THR A 58 -9.14 1.88 5.60
C THR A 58 -9.78 1.24 6.83
N VAL A 59 -11.05 1.52 7.09
CA VAL A 59 -11.76 0.94 8.24
C VAL A 59 -11.92 -0.58 8.08
N MET A 60 -12.28 -1.05 6.89
CA MET A 60 -12.38 -2.48 6.58
C MET A 60 -11.02 -3.18 6.70
N GLY A 61 -9.96 -2.61 6.12
CA GLY A 61 -8.61 -3.14 6.20
C GLY A 61 -8.09 -3.21 7.64
N GLY A 62 -8.26 -2.12 8.40
CA GLY A 62 -7.92 -2.09 9.82
C GLY A 62 -8.68 -3.13 10.62
N ALA A 63 -9.99 -3.27 10.41
CA ALA A 63 -10.82 -4.25 11.11
C ALA A 63 -10.41 -5.70 10.79
N VAL A 64 -10.16 -6.02 9.52
CA VAL A 64 -9.73 -7.36 9.07
C VAL A 64 -8.35 -7.71 9.65
N VAL A 65 -7.38 -6.79 9.59
CA VAL A 65 -6.04 -6.99 10.17
C VAL A 65 -6.13 -7.20 11.69
N GLY A 66 -6.97 -6.41 12.37
CA GLY A 66 -7.21 -6.57 13.80
C GLY A 66 -7.85 -7.91 14.18
N LEU A 67 -8.76 -8.42 13.32
CA LEU A 67 -9.38 -9.74 13.48
C LEU A 67 -8.37 -10.86 13.24
N LEU A 68 -7.54 -10.75 12.20
CA LEU A 68 -6.48 -11.72 11.91
C LEU A 68 -5.46 -11.79 13.04
N ALA A 69 -5.04 -10.64 13.55
CA ALA A 69 -4.15 -10.57 14.70
C ALA A 69 -4.81 -11.23 15.94
N ALA A 70 -6.09 -10.94 16.21
CA ALA A 70 -6.78 -11.51 17.36
C ALA A 70 -6.97 -13.02 17.23
N GLY A 71 -7.20 -13.53 16.01
CA GLY A 71 -7.22 -14.96 15.72
C GLY A 71 -5.86 -15.63 15.89
N ALA A 72 -4.77 -14.96 15.50
CA ALA A 72 -3.41 -15.45 15.69
C ALA A 72 -3.04 -15.56 17.18
N ASP A 73 -3.42 -14.56 17.99
CA ASP A 73 -3.21 -14.58 19.44
C ASP A 73 -3.98 -15.72 20.12
N LEU A 74 -5.24 -15.94 19.73
CA LEU A 74 -6.08 -17.04 20.24
C LEU A 74 -5.56 -18.43 19.85
N SER A 75 -4.94 -18.56 18.67
CA SER A 75 -4.32 -19.81 18.20
C SER A 75 -3.02 -20.17 18.94
N GLY A 76 -2.63 -19.42 19.98
CA GLY A 76 -1.42 -19.69 20.74
C GLY A 76 -0.13 -19.39 19.96
N ALA A 77 -0.18 -18.46 18.99
CA ALA A 77 0.99 -17.98 18.26
C ALA A 77 1.89 -17.05 19.10
N LEU A 78 2.03 -17.37 20.40
CA LEU A 78 2.70 -16.66 21.49
C LEU A 78 4.20 -16.38 21.22
N SER A 79 4.75 -16.76 20.07
CA SER A 79 6.10 -16.37 19.67
C SER A 79 6.32 -15.89 18.23
N ARG A 80 5.46 -16.11 17.23
CA ARG A 80 5.82 -15.78 15.81
C ARG A 80 4.70 -15.40 14.84
N GLY A 81 3.53 -14.90 15.27
CA GLY A 81 2.55 -14.33 14.31
C GLY A 81 3.14 -13.16 13.50
N THR A 82 3.79 -12.22 14.19
CA THR A 82 4.56 -11.13 13.56
C THR A 82 5.79 -11.64 12.82
N GLY A 83 6.52 -12.61 13.38
CA GLY A 83 7.70 -13.20 12.74
C GLY A 83 7.39 -13.84 11.40
N ILE A 84 6.27 -14.58 11.29
CA ILE A 84 5.82 -15.21 10.04
C ILE A 84 5.43 -14.14 9.02
N LEU A 85 4.67 -13.12 9.41
CA LEU A 85 4.32 -12.01 8.51
C LEU A 85 5.57 -11.26 8.02
N LEU A 86 6.54 -11.02 8.90
CA LEU A 86 7.81 -10.36 8.57
C LEU A 86 8.65 -11.23 7.64
N SER A 87 8.71 -12.54 7.87
CA SER A 87 9.38 -13.50 6.97
C SER A 87 8.74 -13.53 5.59
N VAL A 88 7.40 -13.59 5.50
CA VAL A 88 6.68 -13.53 4.21
C VAL A 88 6.96 -12.19 3.51
N MET A 89 6.96 -11.07 4.25
CA MET A 89 7.27 -9.75 3.72
C MET A 89 8.69 -9.67 3.14
N ILE A 90 9.69 -10.20 3.86
CA ILE A 90 11.09 -10.26 3.41
C ILE A 90 11.21 -11.10 2.13
N ILE A 91 10.56 -12.27 2.08
CA ILE A 91 10.59 -13.15 0.90
C ILE A 91 9.97 -12.46 -0.31
N TYR A 92 8.81 -11.80 -0.14
CA TYR A 92 8.17 -11.05 -1.22
C TYR A 92 9.03 -9.88 -1.72
N LYS A 93 9.64 -9.11 -0.80
CA LYS A 93 10.58 -8.04 -1.13
C LYS A 93 11.76 -8.56 -1.96
N LEU A 94 12.35 -9.68 -1.54
CA LEU A 94 13.45 -10.31 -2.26
C LEU A 94 13.03 -10.76 -3.66
N TYR A 95 11.84 -11.36 -3.80
CA TYR A 95 11.30 -11.74 -5.10
C TYR A 95 11.13 -10.53 -6.04
N GLU A 96 10.56 -9.43 -5.52
CA GLU A 96 10.38 -8.19 -6.28
C GLU A 96 11.71 -7.58 -6.73
N ASP A 97 12.71 -7.56 -5.85
CA ASP A 97 14.05 -7.05 -6.15
C ASP A 97 14.74 -7.88 -7.25
N ILE A 98 14.62 -9.21 -7.19
CA ILE A 98 15.15 -10.12 -8.22
C ILE A 98 14.41 -9.91 -9.56
N ALA A 99 13.08 -9.81 -9.53
CA ALA A 99 12.29 -9.57 -10.73
C ALA A 99 12.67 -8.24 -11.39
N ARG A 100 12.88 -7.19 -10.58
CA ARG A 100 13.33 -5.87 -11.05
C ARG A 100 14.74 -5.93 -11.66
N GLN A 101 15.68 -6.65 -11.06
CA GLN A 101 17.01 -6.86 -11.63
C GLN A 101 16.92 -7.58 -12.98
N HIS A 102 16.12 -8.64 -13.08
CA HIS A 102 15.94 -9.38 -14.33
C HIS A 102 15.34 -8.50 -15.45
N MET A 103 14.43 -7.59 -15.11
CA MET A 103 13.90 -6.58 -16.04
C MET A 103 14.97 -5.57 -16.49
N VAL A 104 15.87 -5.17 -15.60
CA VAL A 104 16.99 -4.27 -15.93
C VAL A 104 18.03 -4.98 -16.82
N ASP A 105 18.27 -6.26 -16.59
CA ASP A 105 19.25 -7.07 -17.34
C ASP A 105 18.74 -7.51 -18.72
N MET A 106 17.42 -7.71 -18.89
CA MET A 106 16.83 -8.06 -20.19
C MET A 106 16.63 -6.86 -21.13
N HIS A 107 16.58 -5.62 -20.62
CA HIS A 107 16.44 -4.43 -21.46
C HIS A 107 17.77 -3.66 -21.54
N PRO A 108 18.65 -3.94 -22.54
CA PRO A 108 19.97 -3.31 -22.67
C PRO A 108 19.96 -1.78 -22.79
N LEU A 109 18.77 -1.19 -22.98
CA LEU A 109 18.51 0.24 -23.01
C LEU A 109 18.41 0.89 -21.61
N LEU A 110 17.98 0.15 -20.57
CA LEU A 110 17.89 0.66 -19.18
C LEU A 110 19.27 0.71 -18.51
N LYS A 111 20.12 -0.29 -18.78
CA LYS A 111 21.51 -0.36 -18.32
C LYS A 111 22.30 0.92 -18.68
N ARG A 112 22.16 1.40 -19.92
CA ARG A 112 22.88 2.58 -20.42
C ARG A 112 22.40 3.92 -19.84
N MET A 113 21.18 3.99 -19.27
CA MET A 113 20.68 5.23 -18.65
C MET A 113 21.05 5.35 -17.17
N ILE A 114 21.18 4.22 -16.45
CA ILE A 114 21.61 4.20 -15.04
C ILE A 114 23.14 4.41 -14.94
N GLU A 115 23.91 3.88 -15.89
CA GLU A 115 25.38 3.99 -15.91
C GLU A 115 25.89 5.38 -16.34
N LYS A 116 25.02 6.22 -16.92
CA LYS A 116 25.40 7.56 -17.43
C LYS A 116 25.06 8.70 -16.46
N LYS A 117 24.93 8.43 -15.17
CA LYS A 117 24.72 9.46 -14.13
C LYS A 117 25.80 9.41 -13.06
#